data_AF-A0A812L939-F1
#
_entry.id   AF-A0A812L939-F1
#
_cell.length_a   1.000
_cell.length_b   1.000
_cell.length_c   1.000
_cell.angle_alpha   90.00
_cell.angle_beta   90.00
_cell.angle_gamma   90.00
#
_symmetry.space_group_name_H-M   'P 1'
#
loop_
_entity.id
_entity.type
_entity.pdbx_description
1 polymer ?
#
loop_
_entity_poly.entity_id
_entity_poly.type
_entity_poly.pdbx_seq_one_letter_code
_entity_poly.pdbx_strand_id
1 'polypeptide(L)'
;SHTFRSKYPSEAQKPSCKLAINAGYFNVHTSDCIGNVVSGGRVLQSVPESQSNVNFGIKDGKFFIGYADRAEVEGFQHLISGVGWLVHEGRRVIETEWPRANTTVETSGKAYISKIASRTAIGFDQRGELIIVQVDGSVAEGETKPKGVNMTQLADLLVEHGAVEAINLDGGGSSTMVQDGVVINYPSDRRPPSCLANMKYHCERPVSSILCVQEIPNEELWFLASHEITPVMVACLIFLSSFSGFFLARAMYTRHPSQSQSLAKHDAFLGEGIHNVSSGDEESNSLSAAVKF
;
A
#
# COMPACT_ATOMS: atom_id res chain seq x y z
N SER A 1 -5.14 26.99 0.85
CA SER A 1 -5.07 25.60 0.39
C SER A 1 -5.93 24.76 1.32
N HIS A 2 -7.02 24.19 0.82
CA HIS A 2 -7.88 23.32 1.63
C HIS A 2 -7.34 21.90 1.53
N THR A 3 -6.50 21.49 2.48
CA THR A 3 -6.19 20.07 2.68
C THR A 3 -7.50 19.40 3.10
N PHE A 4 -8.17 18.74 2.16
CA PHE A 4 -9.29 17.87 2.47
C PHE A 4 -8.73 16.71 3.31
N ARG A 5 -9.01 16.73 4.61
CA ARG A 5 -8.78 15.58 5.50
C ARG A 5 -10.02 14.71 5.42
N SER A 6 -10.05 13.78 4.47
CA SER A 6 -11.03 12.70 4.54
C SER A 6 -10.75 11.88 5.80
N LYS A 7 -11.78 11.59 6.58
CA LYS A 7 -11.69 10.66 7.71
C LYS A 7 -12.03 9.23 7.30
N TYR A 8 -12.70 9.06 6.16
CA TYR A 8 -13.11 7.75 5.66
C TYR A 8 -12.26 7.37 4.45
N PRO A 9 -11.58 6.20 4.45
CA PRO A 9 -11.01 5.61 3.25
C PRO A 9 -11.94 5.69 2.03
N SER A 10 -13.26 5.51 2.20
CA SER A 10 -14.25 5.59 1.11
C SER A 10 -14.41 6.99 0.50
N GLU A 11 -14.09 8.03 1.27
CA GLU A 11 -14.14 9.43 0.86
C GLU A 11 -12.78 9.95 0.32
N ALA A 12 -11.75 9.10 0.24
CA ALA A 12 -10.44 9.45 -0.31
C ALA A 12 -10.49 9.63 -1.85
N GLN A 13 -11.02 10.76 -2.32
CA GLN A 13 -11.43 10.93 -3.71
C GLN A 13 -10.53 11.83 -4.57
N LYS A 14 -9.56 12.60 -4.01
CA LYS A 14 -8.76 13.53 -4.83
C LYS A 14 -7.25 13.57 -4.49
N PRO A 15 -6.36 13.21 -5.43
CA PRO A 15 -6.64 12.44 -6.66
C PRO A 15 -7.28 11.08 -6.32
N SER A 16 -8.09 10.53 -7.23
CA SER A 16 -8.89 9.32 -6.99
C SER A 16 -8.00 8.13 -6.66
N CYS A 17 -8.09 7.63 -5.43
CA CYS A 17 -7.44 6.40 -5.04
C CYS A 17 -8.10 5.24 -5.81
N LYS A 18 -7.30 4.49 -6.57
CA LYS A 18 -7.73 3.24 -7.19
C LYS A 18 -8.00 2.19 -6.12
N LEU A 19 -7.09 2.14 -5.14
CA LEU A 19 -7.21 1.37 -3.91
C LEU A 19 -6.90 2.29 -2.73
N ALA A 20 -7.67 2.20 -1.64
CA ALA A 20 -7.36 2.87 -0.39
C ALA A 20 -7.56 1.93 0.80
N ILE A 21 -6.72 2.07 1.82
CA ILE A 21 -6.86 1.39 3.10
C ILE A 21 -6.67 2.37 4.25
N ASN A 22 -7.17 2.02 5.43
CA ASN A 22 -6.73 2.68 6.66
C ASN A 22 -5.22 2.49 6.86
N ALA A 23 -4.55 3.45 7.51
CA ALA A 23 -3.10 3.41 7.67
C ALA A 23 -2.65 3.47 9.14
N GLY A 24 -2.02 4.57 9.55
CA GLY A 24 -1.40 4.69 10.87
C GLY A 24 -2.40 4.72 12.02
N TYR A 25 -1.87 4.43 13.21
CA TYR A 25 -2.61 4.50 14.46
C TYR A 25 -2.99 5.94 14.81
N PHE A 26 -4.01 6.09 15.65
CA PHE A 26 -4.46 7.39 16.14
C PHE A 26 -5.19 7.28 17.47
N ASN A 27 -5.15 8.35 18.26
CA ASN A 27 -5.91 8.42 19.50
C ASN A 27 -7.40 8.41 19.19
N VAL A 28 -8.14 7.39 19.64
CA VAL A 28 -9.56 7.21 19.27
C VAL A 28 -10.49 8.25 19.91
N HIS A 29 -10.01 9.02 20.89
CA HIS A 29 -10.77 10.07 21.56
C HIS A 29 -10.50 11.46 20.96
N THR A 30 -9.24 11.77 20.61
CA THR A 30 -8.85 13.10 20.10
C THR A 30 -8.69 13.13 18.57
N SER A 31 -8.59 11.98 17.92
CA SER A 31 -8.24 11.82 16.50
C SER A 31 -6.81 12.24 16.13
N ASP A 32 -5.92 12.42 17.11
CA ASP A 32 -4.52 12.78 16.86
C ASP A 32 -3.73 11.60 16.27
N CYS A 33 -2.84 11.89 15.31
CA CYS A 33 -1.98 10.89 14.69
C CYS A 33 -0.95 10.34 15.69
N ILE A 34 -0.57 9.07 15.55
CA ILE A 34 0.47 8.44 16.38
C ILE A 34 1.65 8.05 15.48
N GLY A 35 2.87 8.38 15.94
CA GLY A 35 4.11 8.08 15.23
C GLY A 35 4.52 9.12 14.19
N ASN A 36 5.44 8.75 13.32
CA ASN A 36 5.93 9.59 12.22
C ASN A 36 4.91 9.60 11.07
N VAL A 37 4.69 10.78 10.49
CA VAL A 37 3.81 10.97 9.33
C VAL A 37 4.47 11.95 8.36
N VAL A 38 4.73 11.47 7.14
CA VAL A 38 5.23 12.27 6.03
C VAL A 38 4.32 12.06 4.82
N SER A 39 3.89 13.15 4.19
CA SER A 39 3.02 13.12 3.01
C SER A 39 3.54 14.11 1.97
N GLY A 40 3.91 13.58 0.80
CA GLY A 40 4.37 14.37 -0.34
C GLY A 40 5.65 15.15 -0.04
N GLY A 41 6.58 14.55 0.70
CA GLY A 41 7.83 15.18 1.15
C GLY A 41 7.67 16.16 2.31
N ARG A 42 6.44 16.41 2.79
CA ARG A 42 6.19 17.29 3.93
C ARG A 42 6.05 16.47 5.21
N VAL A 43 6.94 16.72 6.16
CA VAL A 43 6.84 16.17 7.52
C VAL A 43 5.62 16.78 8.22
N LEU A 44 4.60 15.97 8.46
CA LEU A 44 3.40 16.38 9.20
C LEU A 44 3.56 16.14 10.70
N GLN A 45 4.23 15.05 11.06
CA GLN A 45 4.53 14.68 12.43
C GLN A 45 5.82 13.86 12.49
N SER A 46 6.65 14.13 13.50
CA SER A 46 7.83 13.32 13.83
C SER A 46 7.88 13.13 15.34
N VAL A 47 8.20 11.93 15.81
CA VAL A 47 8.30 11.60 17.23
C VAL A 47 9.75 11.29 17.61
N PRO A 48 10.16 11.44 18.88
CA PRO A 48 11.46 10.96 19.34
C PRO A 48 11.55 9.43 19.21
N GLU A 49 12.78 8.91 19.12
CA GLU A 49 13.05 7.47 18.97
C GLU A 49 12.33 6.62 20.04
N SER A 50 12.26 7.11 21.28
CA SER A 50 11.57 6.43 22.40
C SER A 50 10.06 6.23 22.19
N GLN A 51 9.47 6.97 21.26
CA GLN A 51 8.06 6.87 20.89
C GLN A 51 7.86 6.32 19.48
N SER A 52 8.94 6.16 18.70
CA SER A 52 8.88 5.66 17.33
C SER A 52 8.55 4.18 17.32
N ASN A 53 7.66 3.81 16.41
CA ASN A 53 7.48 2.42 16.01
C ASN A 53 8.12 2.17 14.64
N VAL A 54 8.01 0.93 14.16
CA VAL A 54 8.39 0.58 12.79
C VAL A 54 7.51 1.36 11.79
N ASN A 55 8.13 1.82 10.71
CA ASN A 55 7.50 2.65 9.69
C ASN A 55 7.53 1.93 8.36
N PHE A 56 6.55 2.24 7.51
CA PHE A 56 6.60 2.00 6.08
C PHE A 56 6.71 3.34 5.37
N GLY A 57 7.58 3.46 4.37
CA GLY A 57 7.75 4.70 3.63
C GLY A 57 8.30 4.51 2.23
N ILE A 58 8.40 5.64 1.51
CA ILE A 58 9.03 5.75 0.21
C ILE A 58 10.18 6.75 0.32
N LYS A 59 11.38 6.28 -0.01
CA LYS A 59 12.60 7.07 -0.03
C LYS A 59 13.40 6.69 -1.27
N ASP A 60 13.85 7.69 -2.02
CA ASP A 60 14.64 7.49 -3.25
C ASP A 60 13.99 6.52 -4.26
N GLY A 61 12.66 6.60 -4.40
CA GLY A 61 11.88 5.75 -5.32
C GLY A 61 11.73 4.29 -4.88
N LYS A 62 12.15 3.93 -3.66
CA LYS A 62 12.07 2.57 -3.12
C LYS A 62 11.22 2.53 -1.87
N PHE A 63 10.56 1.39 -1.66
CA PHE A 63 9.90 1.11 -0.39
C PHE A 63 10.94 0.89 0.71
N PHE A 64 10.59 1.38 1.90
CA PHE A 64 11.37 1.29 3.12
C PHE A 64 10.49 0.72 4.23
N ILE A 65 11.00 -0.25 4.96
CA ILE A 65 10.44 -0.68 6.24
C ILE A 65 11.55 -0.62 7.28
N GLY A 66 11.27 0.05 8.41
CA GLY A 66 12.24 0.16 9.49
C GLY A 66 11.93 1.30 10.47
N TYR A 67 12.84 1.48 11.42
CA TYR A 67 12.82 2.63 12.32
C TYR A 67 13.49 3.82 11.63
N ALA A 68 12.93 5.02 11.80
CA ALA A 68 13.47 6.25 11.24
C ALA A 68 13.53 7.30 12.36
N ASP A 69 14.71 7.87 12.56
CA ASP A 69 14.90 8.96 13.50
C ASP A 69 14.42 10.31 12.93
N ARG A 70 14.50 11.37 13.75
CA ARG A 70 14.02 12.69 13.36
C ARG A 70 14.76 13.28 12.15
N ALA A 71 16.06 13.02 12.01
CA ALA A 71 16.86 13.52 10.90
C ALA A 71 16.54 12.72 9.62
N GLU A 72 16.28 11.42 9.75
CA GLU A 72 15.94 10.56 8.62
C GLU A 72 14.56 10.83 8.03
N VAL A 73 13.59 11.23 8.86
CA VAL A 73 12.20 11.51 8.46
C VAL A 73 12.10 12.55 7.35
N GLU A 74 12.99 13.55 7.33
CA GLU A 74 13.02 14.61 6.30
C GLU A 74 13.34 14.08 4.89
N GLY A 75 13.98 12.91 4.79
CA GLY A 75 14.36 12.30 3.50
C GLY A 75 13.25 11.48 2.84
N PHE A 76 12.08 11.33 3.47
CA PHE A 76 10.99 10.51 2.93
C PHE A 76 10.05 11.32 2.05
N GLN A 77 9.61 10.73 0.94
CA GLN A 77 8.47 11.26 0.18
C GLN A 77 7.16 10.94 0.91
N HIS A 78 7.06 9.74 1.47
CA HIS A 78 5.91 9.23 2.19
C HIS A 78 6.41 8.38 3.36
N LEU A 79 5.80 8.51 4.54
CA LEU A 79 6.16 7.72 5.71
C LEU A 79 4.95 7.61 6.63
N ILE A 80 4.66 6.41 7.11
CA ILE A 80 3.62 6.16 8.11
C ILE A 80 4.11 5.13 9.14
N SER A 81 3.87 5.40 10.42
CA SER A 81 4.15 4.44 11.49
C SER A 81 3.05 3.38 11.61
N GLY A 82 3.48 2.13 11.70
CA GLY A 82 2.65 1.00 12.14
C GLY A 82 2.95 0.62 13.59
N VAL A 83 2.50 -0.57 14.01
CA VAL A 83 2.89 -1.19 15.29
C VAL A 83 3.09 -2.68 15.07
N GLY A 84 4.33 -3.16 15.25
CA GLY A 84 4.72 -4.56 15.05
C GLY A 84 5.32 -4.79 13.66
N TRP A 85 6.61 -5.14 13.66
CA TRP A 85 7.32 -5.61 12.46
C TRP A 85 6.95 -7.08 12.25
N LEU A 86 6.27 -7.39 11.15
CA LEU A 86 5.71 -8.72 10.89
C LEU A 86 6.72 -9.62 10.22
N VAL A 87 7.33 -9.13 9.14
CA VAL A 87 8.25 -9.87 8.28
C VAL A 87 9.51 -9.04 8.05
N HIS A 88 10.67 -9.68 8.21
CA HIS A 88 11.98 -9.10 7.92
C HIS A 88 12.85 -10.14 7.23
N GLU A 89 13.48 -9.77 6.11
CA GLU A 89 14.25 -10.67 5.25
C GLU A 89 13.51 -11.96 4.88
N GLY A 90 12.20 -11.85 4.60
CA GLY A 90 11.35 -12.97 4.21
C GLY A 90 11.01 -13.95 5.33
N ARG A 91 11.26 -13.57 6.59
CA ARG A 91 10.97 -14.39 7.78
C ARG A 91 10.00 -13.66 8.69
N ARG A 92 9.08 -14.40 9.33
CA ARG A 92 8.28 -13.87 10.43
C ARG A 92 9.18 -13.46 11.59
N VAL A 93 9.03 -12.23 12.06
CA VAL A 93 9.82 -11.67 13.18
C VAL A 93 8.97 -11.04 14.29
N ILE A 94 7.63 -11.13 14.21
CA ILE A 94 6.74 -10.44 15.16
C ILE A 94 7.01 -10.81 16.61
N GLU A 95 7.28 -12.07 16.94
CA GLU A 95 7.56 -12.47 18.32
C GLU A 95 8.86 -11.88 18.87
N THR A 96 9.88 -11.75 18.03
CA THR A 96 11.21 -11.24 18.41
C THR A 96 11.27 -9.72 18.40
N GLU A 97 10.53 -9.05 17.50
CA GLU A 97 10.52 -7.59 17.37
C GLU A 97 9.47 -6.91 18.26
N TRP A 98 8.44 -7.63 18.72
CA TRP A 98 7.40 -7.04 19.57
C TRP A 98 7.91 -6.34 20.84
N PRO A 99 8.94 -6.83 21.56
CA PRO A 99 9.48 -6.12 22.72
C PRO A 99 10.00 -4.70 22.43
N ARG A 100 10.32 -4.38 21.16
CA ARG A 100 10.74 -3.04 20.73
C ARG A 100 9.57 -2.13 20.38
N ALA A 101 8.40 -2.69 20.10
CA ALA A 101 7.23 -1.90 19.78
C ALA A 101 6.81 -1.04 20.99
N ASN A 102 6.59 0.24 20.77
CA ASN A 102 5.91 1.09 21.72
C ASN A 102 4.44 0.66 21.77
N THR A 103 4.09 -0.15 22.79
CA THR A 103 2.74 -0.69 23.00
C THR A 103 1.85 0.19 23.88
N THR A 104 2.32 1.38 24.26
CA THR A 104 1.51 2.35 25.02
C THR A 104 0.44 3.05 24.16
N VAL A 105 0.48 2.80 22.85
CA VAL A 105 -0.36 3.46 21.85
C VAL A 105 -1.43 2.50 21.33
N GLU A 106 -2.70 2.74 21.66
CA GLU A 106 -3.90 2.11 21.04
C GLU A 106 -3.79 0.60 20.75
N THR A 107 -3.04 -0.11 21.59
CA THR A 107 -2.85 -1.56 21.56
C THR A 107 -3.21 -2.11 22.93
N SER A 108 -3.61 -3.39 22.97
CA SER A 108 -3.86 -4.10 24.23
C SER A 108 -2.58 -4.63 24.89
N GLY A 109 -1.45 -3.94 24.71
CA GLY A 109 -0.14 -4.37 25.22
C GLY A 109 0.25 -5.76 24.73
N LYS A 110 0.84 -6.59 25.61
CA LYS A 110 1.27 -7.95 25.29
C LYS A 110 0.18 -8.84 24.67
N ALA A 111 -1.08 -8.63 25.04
CA ALA A 111 -2.20 -9.42 24.51
C ALA A 111 -2.52 -9.09 23.03
N TYR A 112 -1.98 -8.00 22.47
CA TYR A 112 -2.28 -7.58 21.11
C TYR A 112 -1.81 -8.60 20.06
N ILE A 113 -0.69 -9.29 20.30
CA ILE A 113 -0.13 -10.31 19.40
C ILE A 113 -1.09 -11.47 19.23
N SER A 114 -1.65 -11.99 20.33
CA SER A 114 -2.50 -13.19 20.33
C SER A 114 -3.98 -12.90 20.06
N LYS A 115 -4.38 -11.63 20.09
CA LYS A 115 -5.76 -11.21 19.86
C LYS A 115 -6.17 -11.47 18.41
N ILE A 116 -7.25 -12.24 18.24
CA ILE A 116 -7.93 -12.42 16.95
C ILE A 116 -8.79 -11.18 16.68
N ALA A 117 -8.56 -10.50 15.55
CA ALA A 117 -9.28 -9.30 15.14
C ALA A 117 -9.16 -9.07 13.62
N SER A 118 -9.86 -8.07 13.09
CA SER A 118 -9.54 -7.51 11.78
C SER A 118 -8.11 -6.96 11.78
N ARG A 119 -7.37 -7.12 10.69
CA ARG A 119 -5.99 -6.65 10.56
C ARG A 119 -5.76 -6.02 9.19
N THR A 120 -4.92 -4.99 9.16
CA THR A 120 -4.41 -4.38 7.93
C THR A 120 -2.88 -4.38 8.01
N ALA A 121 -2.22 -4.78 6.95
CA ALA A 121 -0.76 -4.82 6.86
C ALA A 121 -0.27 -4.35 5.50
N ILE A 122 0.97 -3.89 5.49
CA ILE A 122 1.66 -3.44 4.29
C ILE A 122 3.08 -4.00 4.26
N GLY A 123 3.54 -4.36 3.07
CA GLY A 123 4.87 -4.86 2.84
C GLY A 123 5.25 -4.75 1.37
N PHE A 124 6.35 -5.40 1.02
CA PHE A 124 6.77 -5.57 -0.37
C PHE A 124 7.51 -6.89 -0.57
N ASP A 125 7.55 -7.37 -1.82
CA ASP A 125 8.22 -8.62 -2.20
C ASP A 125 9.69 -8.39 -2.63
N GLN A 126 10.38 -9.47 -3.06
CA GLN A 126 11.77 -9.40 -3.55
C GLN A 126 11.94 -8.53 -4.81
N ARG A 127 10.87 -8.31 -5.58
CA ARG A 127 10.86 -7.48 -6.79
C ARG A 127 10.60 -6.01 -6.46
N GLY A 128 10.30 -5.68 -5.20
CA GLY A 128 9.90 -4.35 -4.77
C GLY A 128 8.45 -4.03 -5.10
N GLU A 129 7.62 -5.04 -5.37
CA GLU A 129 6.18 -4.86 -5.58
C GLU A 129 5.46 -4.71 -4.24
N LEU A 130 4.51 -3.78 -4.19
CA LEU A 130 3.74 -3.50 -2.99
C LEU A 130 2.80 -4.66 -2.65
N ILE A 131 2.80 -5.08 -1.39
CA ILE A 131 1.85 -6.04 -0.84
C ILE A 131 0.98 -5.31 0.18
N ILE A 132 -0.34 -5.36 -0.02
CA ILE A 132 -1.33 -4.90 0.95
C ILE A 132 -2.19 -6.10 1.34
N VAL A 133 -2.32 -6.33 2.64
CA VAL A 133 -3.19 -7.39 3.18
C VAL A 133 -4.21 -6.75 4.11
N GLN A 134 -5.49 -7.05 3.88
CA GLN A 134 -6.59 -6.73 4.78
C GLN A 134 -7.33 -8.03 5.08
N VAL A 135 -7.58 -8.28 6.37
CA VAL A 135 -8.32 -9.45 6.84
C VAL A 135 -9.47 -8.97 7.70
N ASP A 136 -10.69 -9.30 7.30
CA ASP A 136 -11.89 -9.03 8.09
C ASP A 136 -11.91 -9.85 9.38
N GLY A 137 -12.41 -9.22 10.42
CA GLY A 137 -12.52 -9.84 11.74
C GLY A 137 -13.49 -9.09 12.63
N SER A 138 -14.53 -9.78 13.06
CA SER A 138 -15.55 -9.27 13.95
C SER A 138 -16.12 -10.45 14.73
N VAL A 139 -16.77 -10.18 15.86
CA VAL A 139 -17.69 -11.17 16.43
C VAL A 139 -18.98 -11.01 15.64
N ALA A 140 -19.42 -12.02 14.88
CA ALA A 140 -20.69 -11.93 14.15
C ALA A 140 -21.88 -11.86 15.13
N GLU A 141 -23.00 -11.26 14.70
CA GLU A 141 -24.21 -11.23 15.55
C GLU A 141 -24.65 -12.67 15.87
N GLY A 142 -24.81 -12.99 17.16
CA GLY A 142 -25.14 -14.34 17.62
C GLY A 142 -23.93 -15.27 17.84
N GLU A 143 -22.70 -14.82 17.54
CA GLU A 143 -21.49 -15.59 17.84
C GLU A 143 -20.80 -15.10 19.12
N THR A 144 -20.04 -15.99 19.76
CA THR A 144 -19.25 -15.68 20.97
C THR A 144 -17.75 -15.63 20.69
N LYS A 145 -17.29 -16.13 19.54
CA LYS A 145 -15.88 -16.19 19.18
C LYS A 145 -15.54 -15.08 18.17
N PRO A 146 -14.41 -14.38 18.34
CA PRO A 146 -13.93 -13.42 17.35
C PRO A 146 -13.45 -14.13 16.07
N LYS A 147 -13.75 -13.53 14.91
CA LYS A 147 -13.17 -13.89 13.61
C LYS A 147 -11.97 -12.99 13.27
N GLY A 148 -11.19 -13.40 12.28
CA GLY A 148 -10.00 -12.69 11.79
C GLY A 148 -8.73 -13.47 12.12
N VAL A 149 -7.63 -12.74 12.28
CA VAL A 149 -6.30 -13.34 12.53
C VAL A 149 -5.58 -12.63 13.67
N ASN A 150 -4.69 -13.36 14.32
CA ASN A 150 -3.71 -12.79 15.24
C ASN A 150 -2.47 -12.32 14.45
N MET A 151 -1.50 -11.70 15.13
CA MET A 151 -0.35 -11.09 14.44
C MET A 151 0.61 -12.14 13.86
N THR A 152 0.74 -13.30 14.52
CA THR A 152 1.55 -14.43 14.02
C THR A 152 0.97 -14.96 12.71
N GLN A 153 -0.34 -15.23 12.68
CA GLN A 153 -1.06 -15.69 11.50
C GLN A 153 -1.01 -14.67 10.35
N LEU A 154 -1.14 -13.37 10.67
CA LEU A 154 -0.99 -12.30 9.67
C LEU A 154 0.41 -12.29 9.05
N ALA A 155 1.46 -12.46 9.86
CA ALA A 155 2.82 -12.53 9.37
C ALA A 155 3.06 -13.79 8.52
N ASP A 156 2.51 -14.94 8.93
CA ASP A 156 2.59 -16.19 8.15
C ASP A 156 1.92 -16.00 6.78
N LEU A 157 0.72 -15.39 6.71
CA LEU A 157 0.05 -15.05 5.46
C LEU A 157 0.92 -14.16 4.55
N LEU A 158 1.59 -13.15 5.11
CA LEU A 158 2.47 -12.26 4.34
C LEU A 158 3.70 -13.01 3.79
N VAL A 159 4.31 -13.89 4.58
CA VAL A 159 5.43 -14.74 4.13
C VAL A 159 4.97 -15.69 3.02
N GLU A 160 3.80 -16.32 3.18
CA GLU A 160 3.20 -17.19 2.16
C GLU A 160 2.94 -16.46 0.83
N HIS A 161 2.66 -15.16 0.87
CA HIS A 161 2.46 -14.31 -0.31
C HIS A 161 3.75 -13.61 -0.78
N GLY A 162 4.93 -14.02 -0.28
CA GLY A 162 6.22 -13.58 -0.80
C GLY A 162 6.75 -12.26 -0.24
N ALA A 163 6.15 -11.71 0.82
CA ALA A 163 6.67 -10.50 1.47
C ALA A 163 8.09 -10.74 2.01
N VAL A 164 9.00 -9.83 1.70
CA VAL A 164 10.34 -9.79 2.31
C VAL A 164 10.38 -8.87 3.52
N GLU A 165 9.62 -7.79 3.46
CA GLU A 165 9.44 -6.85 4.55
C GLU A 165 7.95 -6.56 4.69
N ALA A 166 7.44 -6.57 5.92
CA ALA A 166 6.06 -6.18 6.18
C ALA A 166 5.85 -5.69 7.62
N ILE A 167 4.93 -4.75 7.79
CA ILE A 167 4.51 -4.21 9.08
C ILE A 167 2.99 -4.26 9.23
N ASN A 168 2.55 -4.31 10.49
CA ASN A 168 1.14 -4.17 10.83
C ASN A 168 0.76 -2.68 10.94
N LEU A 169 -0.36 -2.33 10.30
CA LEU A 169 -1.03 -1.02 10.39
C LEU A 169 -2.16 -1.07 11.42
N ASP A 170 -2.94 0.01 11.52
CA ASP A 170 -4.10 0.01 12.41
C ASP A 170 -5.13 -1.06 12.00
N GLY A 171 -5.83 -1.63 12.97
CA GLY A 171 -6.70 -2.80 12.76
C GLY A 171 -8.03 -2.70 13.51
N GLY A 172 -8.66 -3.84 13.77
CA GLY A 172 -9.95 -3.89 14.44
C GLY A 172 -11.01 -3.08 13.69
N GLY A 173 -11.69 -2.17 14.39
CA GLY A 173 -12.72 -1.30 13.81
C GLY A 173 -12.23 -0.36 12.72
N SER A 174 -10.92 -0.04 12.71
CA SER A 174 -10.31 0.82 11.69
C SER A 174 -10.05 0.09 10.37
N SER A 175 -10.00 -1.26 10.38
CA SER A 175 -9.63 -2.04 9.19
C SER A 175 -10.67 -1.87 8.08
N THR A 176 -10.25 -1.19 7.02
CA THR A 176 -11.10 -0.85 5.88
C THR A 176 -10.28 -0.92 4.60
N MET A 177 -10.86 -1.53 3.56
CA MET A 177 -10.33 -1.54 2.20
C MET A 177 -11.38 -1.02 1.23
N VAL A 178 -10.93 -0.14 0.34
CA VAL A 178 -11.76 0.59 -0.61
C VAL A 178 -11.16 0.44 -2.00
N GLN A 179 -11.98 0.12 -2.98
CA GLN A 179 -11.61 0.10 -4.38
C GLN A 179 -12.55 1.02 -5.15
N ASP A 180 -11.99 1.94 -5.94
CA ASP A 180 -12.76 2.90 -6.73
C ASP A 180 -13.83 3.67 -5.92
N GLY A 181 -13.50 4.03 -4.67
CA GLY A 181 -14.39 4.75 -3.75
C GLY A 181 -15.48 3.88 -3.09
N VAL A 182 -15.48 2.56 -3.33
CA VAL A 182 -16.43 1.61 -2.73
C VAL A 182 -15.73 0.78 -1.67
N VAL A 183 -16.31 0.67 -0.47
CA VAL A 183 -15.84 -0.26 0.57
C VAL A 183 -16.06 -1.69 0.09
N ILE A 184 -14.98 -2.48 0.05
CA ILE A 184 -14.99 -3.87 -0.47
C ILE A 184 -14.75 -4.93 0.61
N ASN A 185 -14.58 -4.53 1.87
CA ASN A 185 -14.49 -5.43 3.01
C ASN A 185 -15.70 -5.29 3.95
N TYR A 186 -15.74 -6.07 5.03
CA TYR A 186 -16.74 -5.95 6.10
C TYR A 186 -16.14 -5.30 7.35
N PRO A 187 -16.31 -3.97 7.53
CA PRO A 187 -15.89 -3.26 8.75
C PRO A 187 -16.49 -3.89 10.02
N SER A 188 -15.84 -3.72 11.16
CA SER A 188 -16.24 -4.39 12.41
C SER A 188 -16.95 -3.51 13.45
N ASP A 189 -16.97 -2.19 13.25
CA ASP A 189 -17.58 -1.25 14.18
C ASP A 189 -19.12 -1.27 14.13
N ARG A 190 -19.77 -1.14 15.30
CA ARG A 190 -21.23 -1.21 15.44
C ARG A 190 -21.83 -0.07 16.28
N ARG A 191 -21.00 0.89 16.70
CA ARG A 191 -21.39 1.92 17.67
C ARG A 191 -20.91 3.29 17.22
N PRO A 192 -21.48 4.37 17.77
CA PRO A 192 -20.96 5.72 17.58
C PRO A 192 -19.47 5.80 18.00
N PRO A 193 -18.66 6.64 17.33
CA PRO A 193 -19.05 7.57 16.25
C PRO A 193 -19.20 6.92 14.86
N SER A 194 -18.76 5.68 14.67
CA SER A 194 -18.73 5.00 13.36
C SER A 194 -20.12 4.62 12.86
N CYS A 195 -20.99 4.15 13.75
CA CYS A 195 -22.38 3.81 13.44
C CYS A 195 -23.37 4.64 14.24
N LEU A 196 -24.60 4.78 13.73
CA LEU A 196 -25.73 5.21 14.54
C LEU A 196 -25.99 4.22 15.68
N ALA A 197 -26.46 4.72 16.83
CA ALA A 197 -26.80 3.87 17.96
C ALA A 197 -27.92 2.87 17.60
N ASN A 198 -27.84 1.66 18.16
CA ASN A 198 -28.84 0.59 18.00
C ASN A 198 -29.01 0.05 16.57
N MET A 199 -27.98 0.19 15.72
CA MET A 199 -27.95 -0.40 14.39
C MET A 199 -27.52 -1.88 14.43
N LYS A 200 -28.07 -2.69 13.52
CA LYS A 200 -27.65 -4.09 13.29
C LYS A 200 -26.48 -4.22 12.31
N TYR A 201 -26.23 -3.16 11.53
CA TYR A 201 -25.18 -3.14 10.51
C TYR A 201 -23.84 -2.73 11.10
N HIS A 202 -22.76 -3.08 10.41
CA HIS A 202 -21.41 -2.62 10.73
C HIS A 202 -21.06 -1.44 9.83
N CYS A 203 -20.22 -0.53 10.31
CA CYS A 203 -19.86 0.69 9.60
C CYS A 203 -18.35 0.89 9.59
N GLU A 204 -17.87 1.54 8.53
CA GLU A 204 -16.52 2.07 8.44
C GLU A 204 -16.24 3.05 9.58
N ARG A 205 -15.04 2.99 10.15
CA ARG A 205 -14.61 3.92 11.19
C ARG A 205 -13.94 5.15 10.58
N PRO A 206 -14.19 6.37 11.08
CA PRO A 206 -13.35 7.51 10.77
C PRO A 206 -11.93 7.34 11.36
N VAL A 207 -10.92 7.37 10.50
CA VAL A 207 -9.48 7.20 10.83
C VAL A 207 -8.69 8.50 10.63
N SER A 208 -7.42 8.51 11.05
CA SER A 208 -6.52 9.67 10.97
C SER A 208 -5.78 9.81 9.64
N SER A 209 -5.39 8.68 9.05
CA SER A 209 -4.53 8.60 7.88
C SER A 209 -4.97 7.45 6.99
N ILE A 210 -4.83 7.66 5.68
CA ILE A 210 -5.30 6.75 4.64
C ILE A 210 -4.12 6.50 3.71
N LEU A 211 -3.86 5.24 3.41
CA LEU A 211 -2.96 4.88 2.33
C LEU A 211 -3.76 4.83 1.04
N CYS A 212 -3.30 5.57 0.04
CA CYS A 212 -3.95 5.71 -1.26
C CYS A 212 -3.02 5.23 -2.36
N VAL A 213 -3.43 4.22 -3.13
CA VAL A 213 -2.77 3.81 -4.37
C VAL A 213 -3.49 4.48 -5.53
N GLN A 214 -2.77 5.24 -6.33
CA GLN A 214 -3.29 5.97 -7.49
C GLN A 214 -2.66 5.41 -8.76
N GLU A 215 -3.44 5.35 -9.83
CA GLU A 215 -2.88 5.20 -11.17
C GLU A 215 -2.24 6.53 -11.58
N ILE A 216 -1.02 6.49 -12.09
CA ILE A 216 -0.38 7.65 -12.71
C ILE A 216 -0.84 7.66 -14.18
N PRO A 217 -1.54 8.70 -14.65
CA PRO A 217 -1.91 8.81 -16.05
C PRO A 217 -0.66 8.79 -16.94
N ASN A 218 -0.74 8.14 -18.12
CA ASN A 218 0.36 8.09 -19.09
C ASN A 218 0.91 9.48 -19.50
N GLU A 219 0.13 10.55 -19.32
CA GLU A 219 0.57 11.92 -19.58
C GLU A 219 1.44 12.54 -18.46
N GLU A 220 1.45 12.01 -17.24
CA GLU A 220 2.42 12.46 -16.21
C GLU A 220 3.72 11.65 -16.25
N LEU A 221 3.64 10.41 -16.77
CA LEU A 221 4.78 9.52 -16.99
C LEU A 221 5.85 10.14 -17.92
N TRP A 222 5.46 10.87 -18.97
CA TRP A 222 6.44 11.53 -19.85
C TRP A 222 7.14 12.69 -19.15
N PHE A 223 6.44 13.43 -18.29
CA PHE A 223 7.01 14.55 -17.55
C PHE A 223 8.03 14.06 -16.52
N LEU A 224 7.74 12.95 -15.83
CA LEU A 224 8.65 12.31 -14.88
C LEU A 224 9.87 11.69 -15.59
N ALA A 225 9.67 11.02 -16.72
CA ALA A 225 10.77 10.43 -17.51
C ALA A 225 11.68 11.49 -18.16
N SER A 226 11.15 12.68 -18.46
CA SER A 226 11.93 13.78 -19.08
C SER A 226 12.89 14.49 -18.12
N HIS A 227 12.72 14.36 -16.81
CA HIS A 227 13.59 15.01 -15.82
C HIS A 227 14.92 14.27 -15.56
N GLU A 228 15.06 13.02 -16.01
CA GLU A 228 16.37 12.34 -16.05
C GLU A 228 17.20 12.69 -17.29
N ILE A 229 16.61 13.38 -18.28
CA ILE A 229 17.31 13.87 -19.45
C ILE A 229 17.71 15.32 -19.16
N THR A 230 18.97 15.52 -18.78
CA THR A 230 19.56 16.85 -18.62
C THR A 230 19.09 17.85 -19.69
N PRO A 231 18.72 19.10 -19.32
CA PRO A 231 18.14 20.09 -20.24
C PRO A 231 19.08 20.51 -21.40
N VAL A 232 20.33 20.05 -21.39
CA VAL A 232 21.32 20.28 -22.45
C VAL A 232 20.91 19.59 -23.76
N MET A 233 20.24 18.43 -23.71
CA MET A 233 19.88 17.66 -24.92
C MET A 233 18.69 18.28 -25.68
N VAL A 234 17.73 18.88 -24.96
CA VAL A 234 16.55 19.50 -25.58
C VAL A 234 16.91 20.82 -26.28
N ALA A 235 17.82 21.60 -25.72
CA ALA A 235 18.31 22.83 -26.36
C ALA A 235 19.10 22.53 -27.65
N CYS A 236 19.84 21.41 -27.71
CA CYS A 236 20.65 21.04 -28.87
C CYS A 236 19.78 20.68 -30.11
N LEU A 237 18.62 20.06 -29.88
CA LEU A 237 17.67 19.72 -30.96
C LEU A 237 16.92 20.94 -31.51
N ILE A 238 16.65 21.95 -30.68
CA ILE A 238 15.96 23.17 -31.12
C ILE A 238 16.88 24.05 -31.99
N PHE A 239 18.19 24.10 -31.69
CA PHE A 239 19.14 24.92 -32.45
C PHE A 239 19.53 24.35 -33.84
N LEU A 240 19.27 23.07 -34.11
CA LEU A 240 19.62 22.45 -35.40
C LEU A 240 18.52 22.55 -36.47
N SER A 241 17.37 23.16 -36.18
CA SER A 241 16.23 23.22 -37.11
C SER A 241 16.06 24.53 -37.89
N SER A 242 16.99 25.49 -37.77
CA SER A 242 16.92 26.77 -38.51
C SER A 242 17.77 26.83 -39.80
N PHE A 243 18.02 25.69 -40.44
CA PHE A 243 18.56 25.68 -41.80
C PHE A 243 17.74 24.77 -42.72
N SER A 244 16.96 25.41 -43.60
CA SER A 244 16.42 24.92 -44.88
C SER A 244 15.59 23.62 -44.86
N GLY A 245 14.32 23.77 -45.23
CA GLY A 245 13.30 22.73 -45.14
C GLY A 245 13.56 21.46 -45.93
N PHE A 246 13.04 20.36 -45.39
CA PHE A 246 12.47 19.23 -46.12
C PHE A 246 11.62 18.44 -45.12
N PHE A 247 10.30 18.41 -45.33
CA PHE A 247 9.43 17.43 -44.70
C PHE A 247 9.72 16.08 -45.35
N LEU A 248 10.26 15.13 -44.59
CA LEU A 248 10.23 13.72 -44.95
C LEU A 248 9.90 12.88 -43.72
N ALA A 249 8.61 12.59 -43.55
CA ALA A 249 8.17 11.50 -42.70
C ALA A 249 8.56 10.18 -43.38
N ARG A 250 9.42 9.38 -42.74
CA ARG A 250 9.59 7.97 -43.07
C ARG A 250 9.79 7.17 -41.79
N ALA A 251 8.67 6.69 -41.25
CA ALA A 251 8.67 5.56 -40.34
C ALA A 251 9.09 4.32 -41.14
N MET A 252 10.30 3.83 -40.91
CA MET A 252 10.71 2.46 -41.22
C MET A 252 11.76 2.03 -40.20
N TYR A 253 11.34 1.21 -39.24
CA TYR A 253 12.23 0.17 -38.72
C TYR A 253 11.47 -1.15 -38.65
N THR A 254 11.43 -1.82 -39.79
CA THR A 254 11.20 -3.26 -39.87
C THR A 254 12.41 -3.98 -39.29
N ARG A 255 12.22 -4.81 -38.27
CA ARG A 255 13.19 -5.84 -37.86
C ARG A 255 12.50 -7.20 -37.92
N HIS A 256 13.00 -8.06 -38.80
CA HIS A 256 12.81 -9.51 -38.82
C HIS A 256 14.07 -10.12 -39.48
N PRO A 257 14.36 -11.42 -39.34
CA PRO A 257 14.16 -12.33 -38.21
C PRO A 257 15.46 -13.13 -37.90
N SER A 258 15.51 -13.86 -36.79
CA SER A 258 16.37 -15.06 -36.70
C SER A 258 15.55 -16.27 -36.22
N GLN A 259 15.71 -17.35 -36.97
CA GLN A 259 15.01 -18.64 -36.93
C GLN A 259 15.14 -19.36 -35.58
N SER A 260 14.03 -19.78 -34.97
CA SER A 260 13.46 -21.15 -34.92
C SER A 260 14.37 -22.23 -34.35
N GLN A 261 13.90 -22.94 -33.31
CA GLN A 261 13.67 -24.39 -33.38
C GLN A 261 12.60 -24.79 -32.35
N SER A 262 11.61 -25.54 -32.83
CA SER A 262 10.56 -26.19 -32.05
C SER A 262 11.09 -27.45 -31.39
N LEU A 263 10.52 -27.84 -30.25
CA LEU A 263 10.21 -29.25 -29.97
C LEU A 263 8.95 -29.31 -29.11
N ALA A 264 7.95 -30.00 -29.65
CA ALA A 264 6.64 -30.16 -29.08
C ALA A 264 6.50 -31.52 -28.39
N LYS A 265 5.55 -31.55 -27.44
CA LYS A 265 4.78 -32.69 -26.91
C LYS A 265 5.45 -33.62 -25.90
N HIS A 266 4.85 -33.69 -24.72
CA HIS A 266 4.03 -34.85 -24.33
C HIS A 266 2.81 -34.40 -23.51
N ASP A 267 1.62 -34.71 -24.03
CA ASP A 267 0.34 -34.71 -23.32
C ASP A 267 0.23 -35.96 -22.45
N ALA A 268 -0.41 -35.87 -21.27
CA ALA A 268 -1.67 -36.57 -20.96
C ALA A 268 -1.94 -36.75 -19.44
N PHE A 269 -3.13 -36.28 -19.01
CA PHE A 269 -4.12 -36.93 -18.10
C PHE A 269 -3.74 -37.21 -16.62
N LEU A 270 -4.48 -36.92 -15.53
CA LEU A 270 -5.83 -36.44 -15.12
C LEU A 270 -5.66 -35.89 -13.67
N GLY A 271 -6.45 -35.00 -13.06
CA GLY A 271 -7.81 -34.55 -13.34
C GLY A 271 -8.24 -33.33 -12.50
N GLU A 272 -9.45 -32.89 -12.82
CA GLU A 272 -10.29 -31.74 -12.47
C GLU A 272 -10.26 -31.26 -10.99
N GLY A 273 -10.49 -29.98 -10.65
CA GLY A 273 -10.85 -28.84 -11.47
C GLY A 273 -10.98 -27.55 -10.62
N ILE A 274 -10.53 -26.43 -11.18
CA ILE A 274 -10.97 -25.06 -10.86
C ILE A 274 -10.96 -24.33 -12.20
N HIS A 275 -12.07 -23.69 -12.55
CA HIS A 275 -12.25 -22.97 -13.81
C HIS A 275 -11.22 -21.86 -13.98
N ASN A 276 -10.25 -22.07 -14.89
CA ASN A 276 -9.46 -21.01 -15.50
C ASN A 276 -10.28 -20.42 -16.65
N VAL A 277 -10.59 -19.13 -16.55
CA VAL A 277 -11.01 -18.34 -17.71
C VAL A 277 -9.74 -17.91 -18.46
N SER A 278 -9.58 -18.42 -19.67
CA SER A 278 -8.44 -18.14 -20.54
C SER A 278 -8.51 -16.74 -21.13
N SER A 279 -7.40 -16.01 -20.99
CA SER A 279 -6.76 -15.13 -21.97
C SER A 279 -7.62 -14.63 -23.14
N GLY A 280 -8.15 -13.41 -22.99
CA GLY A 280 -8.19 -12.47 -24.11
C GLY A 280 -6.90 -11.65 -24.07
N ASP A 281 -6.25 -11.51 -25.23
CA ASP A 281 -5.09 -10.65 -25.42
C ASP A 281 -5.48 -9.18 -25.18
N GLU A 282 -5.35 -8.71 -23.93
CA GLU A 282 -5.27 -7.28 -23.62
C GLU A 282 -3.79 -6.90 -23.54
N GLU A 283 -3.39 -6.10 -24.51
CA GLU A 283 -2.14 -5.35 -24.56
C GLU A 283 -1.90 -4.69 -23.19
N SER A 284 -0.96 -5.23 -22.41
CA SER A 284 -0.64 -4.74 -21.07
C SER A 284 0.04 -3.37 -21.18
N ASN A 285 -0.76 -2.31 -21.23
CA ASN A 285 -0.28 -0.98 -20.90
C ASN A 285 0.20 -1.02 -19.45
N SER A 286 1.52 -0.90 -19.23
CA SER A 286 2.09 -0.82 -17.88
C SER A 286 1.61 0.48 -17.23
N LEU A 287 0.50 0.42 -16.50
CA LEU A 287 0.06 1.50 -15.63
C LEU A 287 1.03 1.56 -14.45
N SER A 288 1.68 2.71 -14.26
CA SER A 288 2.47 2.94 -13.05
C SER A 288 1.56 3.37 -11.91
N ALA A 289 1.81 2.84 -10.72
CA ALA A 289 1.04 3.14 -9.51
C ALA A 289 1.88 4.01 -8.55
N ALA A 290 1.24 5.02 -7.94
CA ALA A 290 1.83 5.85 -6.89
C ALA A 290 1.12 5.59 -5.56
N VAL A 291 1.88 5.46 -4.47
CA VAL A 291 1.34 5.39 -3.11
C VAL A 291 1.43 6.78 -2.46
N LYS A 292 0.34 7.24 -1.83
CA LYS A 292 0.26 8.49 -1.06
C LYS A 292 -0.36 8.26 0.32
N PHE A 293 -0.03 9.14 1.27
CA PHE A 293 -0.60 9.23 2.61
C PHE A 293 -1.27 10.58 2.84
#